data_AF-A0A948SS49-F1
#
_entry.id   AF-A0A948SS49-F1
#
_cell.length_a   1.000
_cell.length_b   1.000
_cell.length_c   1.000
_cell.angle_alpha   90.00
_cell.angle_beta   90.00
_cell.angle_gamma   90.00
#
_symmetry.space_group_name_H-M   'P 1'
#
loop_
_entity.id
_entity.type
_entity.pdbx_description
1 polymer ?
#
loop_
_entity_poly.entity_id
_entity_poly.type
_entity_poly.pdbx_seq_one_letter_code
_entity_poly.pdbx_strand_id
1 'polypeptide(L)'
;MPAAVPRFERAVWATALAAIAVAVGAWTWKREPRLRAAFGGLAADAEMERCGLAGPPPASGPVRLPTCQGDSPELDPWLAPDAHGPGLEALTSLSEDLEERRWAWEDVNTVPVVRWDGDTRVVKPGARGRMLSVRTAVDVSRAFAMERAFGYDLDRAVIRYQLDSELAQKRASLDAVLARHGVQRRHGPDGDVLAPDYEWMIEASLEDVRPVARAVLAEARRRGARGLREEFGAFASFVQELRYGESPEVGDGKHRFGLSMPLWALATGTGDCDTRAVLLASLARSIGLCEVHLVRDADHAHMLAAAAIPVLKGDKIVRPAGRTLVLVETTDHWPVGRVASRTQGDRLQTVFLASTAASARATARAAAPAAPSASPPAPSGPRPSAMRVPPPAPAPRTSARSTPAR
;
A
#
# COMPACT_ATOMS: atom_id res chain seq x y z
N MET A 1 73.24 42.85 15.51
CA MET A 1 73.01 41.57 16.23
C MET A 1 71.61 41.08 15.88
N PRO A 2 71.45 39.93 15.20
CA PRO A 2 70.12 39.41 14.89
C PRO A 2 69.50 38.86 16.17
N ALA A 3 68.31 39.35 16.52
CA ALA A 3 67.57 38.91 17.69
C ALA A 3 67.20 37.42 17.55
N ALA A 4 67.65 36.61 18.51
CA ALA A 4 67.33 35.19 18.57
C ALA A 4 65.85 35.03 18.88
N VAL A 5 65.04 34.72 17.87
CA VAL A 5 63.63 34.36 18.06
C VAL A 5 63.55 33.14 18.99
N PRO A 6 62.85 33.23 20.13
CA PRO A 6 62.83 32.18 21.14
C PRO A 6 62.26 30.89 20.55
N ARG A 7 62.89 29.76 20.88
CA ARG A 7 62.53 28.42 20.37
C ARG A 7 61.04 28.08 20.55
N PHE A 8 60.40 28.67 21.56
CA PHE A 8 58.98 28.51 21.84
C PHE A 8 58.09 29.08 20.71
N GLU A 9 58.44 30.24 20.17
CA GLU A 9 57.66 30.91 19.12
C GLU A 9 57.68 30.08 17.82
N ARG A 10 58.83 29.47 17.49
CA ARG A 10 58.95 28.54 16.36
C ARG A 10 58.12 27.28 16.53
N ALA A 11 58.03 26.74 17.75
CA ALA A 11 57.19 25.58 18.01
C ALA A 11 55.71 25.92 17.83
N VAL A 12 55.25 27.06 18.36
CA VAL A 12 53.85 27.50 18.21
C VAL A 12 53.48 27.72 16.73
N TRP A 13 54.36 28.35 15.95
CA TRP A 13 54.13 28.54 14.52
C TRP A 13 54.11 27.22 13.74
N ALA A 14 54.95 26.24 14.10
CA ALA A 14 54.95 24.92 13.47
C ALA A 14 53.65 24.16 13.74
N THR A 15 53.14 24.19 14.98
CA THR A 15 51.88 23.53 15.33
C THR A 15 50.69 24.21 14.67
N ALA A 16 50.68 25.55 14.60
CA ALA A 16 49.64 26.32 13.93
C ALA A 16 49.59 26.01 12.42
N LEU A 17 50.75 25.94 11.76
CA LEU A 17 50.83 25.57 10.33
C LEU A 17 50.39 24.13 10.08
N ALA A 18 50.73 23.18 10.97
CA ALA A 18 50.27 21.80 10.88
C ALA A 18 48.74 21.70 11.02
N ALA A 19 48.15 22.42 11.98
CA ALA A 19 46.70 22.46 12.16
C ALA A 19 45.98 23.08 10.95
N ILE A 20 46.52 24.16 10.38
CA ILE A 20 45.99 24.77 9.15
C ILE A 20 46.10 23.81 7.97
N ALA A 21 47.21 23.09 7.82
CA ALA A 21 47.37 22.10 6.75
C ALA A 21 46.35 20.95 6.86
N VAL A 22 46.09 20.46 8.09
CA VAL A 22 45.06 19.43 8.34
C VAL A 22 43.65 19.97 8.05
N ALA A 23 43.34 21.20 8.47
CA ALA A 23 42.05 21.81 8.23
C ALA A 23 41.80 22.08 6.74
N VAL A 24 42.81 22.57 6.02
CA VAL A 24 42.77 22.76 4.56
C VAL A 24 42.62 21.41 3.87
N GLY A 25 43.37 20.38 4.28
CA GLY A 25 43.24 19.02 3.75
C GLY A 25 41.85 18.41 3.96
N ALA A 26 41.26 18.58 5.15
CA ALA A 26 39.90 18.12 5.44
C ALA A 26 38.84 18.90 4.64
N TRP A 27 39.06 20.20 4.42
CA TRP A 27 38.17 21.04 3.64
C TRP A 27 38.25 20.75 2.14
N THR A 28 39.45 20.58 1.58
CA THR A 28 39.65 20.20 0.17
C THR A 28 39.14 18.78 -0.08
N TRP A 29 39.35 17.82 0.84
CA TRP A 29 38.76 16.47 0.78
C TRP A 29 37.22 16.51 0.71
N LYS A 30 36.58 17.42 1.45
CA LYS A 30 35.12 17.61 1.39
C LYS A 30 34.64 18.29 0.11
N ARG A 31 35.44 19.15 -0.53
CA ARG A 31 34.99 19.95 -1.68
C ARG A 31 35.38 19.43 -3.06
N GLU A 32 36.42 18.61 -3.19
CA GLU A 32 36.86 18.09 -4.49
C GLU A 32 36.60 16.58 -4.65
N PRO A 33 35.57 16.17 -5.41
CA PRO A 33 35.28 14.76 -5.69
C PRO A 33 36.43 14.03 -6.39
N ARG A 34 37.27 14.76 -7.15
CA ARG A 34 38.39 14.20 -7.93
C ARG A 34 39.54 13.70 -7.06
N LEU A 35 39.81 14.34 -5.91
CA LEU A 35 40.85 13.88 -4.98
C LEU A 35 40.43 12.61 -4.22
N ARG A 36 39.13 12.41 -3.96
CA ARG A 36 38.62 11.14 -3.40
C ARG A 36 38.76 9.99 -4.40
N ALA A 37 38.55 10.25 -5.68
CA ALA A 37 38.74 9.25 -6.73
C ALA A 37 40.22 8.86 -6.90
N ALA A 38 41.16 9.78 -6.69
CA ALA A 38 42.59 9.51 -6.86
C ALA A 38 43.24 8.74 -5.69
N PHE A 39 42.73 8.88 -4.46
CA PHE A 39 43.27 8.20 -3.27
C PHE A 39 42.39 7.05 -2.74
N GLY A 40 41.17 6.87 -3.25
CA GLY A 40 40.31 5.74 -2.91
C GLY A 40 40.71 4.40 -3.57
N GLY A 41 41.60 4.42 -4.56
CA GLY A 41 41.95 3.24 -5.37
C GLY A 41 43.02 2.31 -4.79
N LEU A 42 43.52 2.52 -3.57
CA LEU A 42 44.61 1.70 -3.00
C LEU A 42 44.25 0.98 -1.69
N ALA A 43 42.99 1.06 -1.24
CA ALA A 43 42.49 0.31 -0.09
C ALA A 43 41.15 -0.42 -0.35
N ALA A 44 40.67 -0.43 -1.61
CA ALA A 44 39.37 -1.00 -1.99
C ALA A 44 39.46 -2.28 -2.83
N ASP A 45 40.66 -2.81 -3.09
CA ASP A 45 40.88 -3.92 -4.04
C ASP A 45 41.08 -5.31 -3.40
N ALA A 46 40.69 -5.53 -2.13
CA ALA A 46 40.82 -6.87 -1.53
C ALA A 46 39.71 -7.25 -0.52
N GLU A 47 38.56 -6.60 -0.59
CA GLU A 47 37.33 -7.20 -0.10
C GLU A 47 36.41 -7.37 -1.31
N MET A 48 36.83 -8.31 -2.17
CA MET A 48 35.97 -9.02 -3.09
C MET A 48 34.72 -9.37 -2.28
N GLU A 49 33.66 -8.56 -2.46
CA GLU A 49 32.38 -8.64 -1.76
C GLU A 49 31.91 -10.09 -1.85
N ARG A 50 32.27 -10.86 -0.82
CA ARG A 50 31.65 -12.16 -0.59
C ARG A 50 30.17 -11.83 -0.54
N CYS A 51 29.35 -12.69 -1.15
CA CYS A 51 27.92 -12.75 -0.89
C CYS A 51 27.71 -12.95 0.63
N GLY A 52 27.92 -11.91 1.42
CA GLY A 52 27.57 -11.87 2.80
C GLY A 52 26.07 -12.03 2.79
N LEU A 53 25.61 -13.14 3.36
CA LEU A 53 24.19 -13.30 3.63
C LEU A 53 23.74 -11.99 4.26
N ALA A 54 22.80 -11.31 3.60
CA ALA A 54 22.12 -10.20 4.23
C ALA A 54 21.69 -10.73 5.60
N GLY A 55 21.99 -10.00 6.67
CA GLY A 55 21.56 -10.40 8.01
C GLY A 55 20.06 -10.73 8.03
N PRO A 56 19.54 -11.36 9.10
CA PRO A 56 18.14 -11.76 9.15
C PRO A 56 17.24 -10.59 8.71
N PRO A 57 16.30 -10.82 7.78
CA PRO A 57 15.48 -9.74 7.25
C PRO A 57 14.66 -9.12 8.38
N PRO A 58 14.33 -7.82 8.29
CA PRO A 58 13.46 -7.18 9.29
C PRO A 58 12.11 -7.89 9.32
N ALA A 59 11.45 -7.90 10.48
CA ALA A 59 10.12 -8.51 10.62
C ALA A 59 9.05 -7.83 9.74
N SER A 60 9.21 -6.53 9.49
CA SER A 60 8.30 -5.73 8.65
C SER A 60 9.03 -4.72 7.77
N GLY A 61 8.37 -4.29 6.70
CA GLY A 61 8.90 -3.31 5.76
C GLY A 61 9.87 -3.85 4.72
N PRO A 62 10.46 -2.96 3.88
CA PRO A 62 11.27 -3.37 2.74
C PRO A 62 12.52 -4.17 3.12
N VAL A 63 12.87 -5.14 2.28
CA VAL A 63 14.02 -6.03 2.48
C VAL A 63 15.05 -5.78 1.39
N ARG A 64 16.33 -5.60 1.74
CA ARG A 64 17.39 -5.38 0.75
C ARG A 64 17.53 -6.60 -0.16
N LEU A 65 17.61 -6.37 -1.47
CA LEU A 65 17.86 -7.41 -2.45
C LEU A 65 19.38 -7.60 -2.63
N PRO A 66 19.95 -8.75 -2.21
CA PRO A 66 21.37 -9.00 -2.41
C PRO A 66 21.69 -9.22 -3.91
N THR A 67 22.72 -8.52 -4.38
CA THR A 67 23.32 -8.72 -5.70
C THR A 67 24.80 -9.03 -5.53
N CYS A 68 25.31 -10.08 -6.16
CA CYS A 68 26.72 -10.47 -6.10
C CYS A 68 27.34 -10.55 -7.49
N GLN A 69 28.50 -9.92 -7.67
CA GLN A 69 29.30 -10.13 -8.87
C GLN A 69 30.28 -11.30 -8.66
N GLY A 70 30.31 -12.30 -9.56
CA GLY A 70 31.26 -13.40 -9.44
C GLY A 70 31.09 -14.53 -10.46
N ASP A 71 32.06 -15.45 -10.50
CA ASP A 71 32.22 -16.45 -11.57
C ASP A 71 31.33 -17.69 -11.43
N SER A 72 30.42 -17.77 -10.45
CA SER A 72 29.64 -18.99 -10.22
C SER A 72 28.50 -19.13 -11.24
N PRO A 73 28.48 -20.19 -12.07
CA PRO A 73 27.41 -20.46 -13.03
C PRO A 73 26.19 -21.12 -12.37
N GLU A 74 25.96 -20.88 -11.07
CA GLU A 74 24.79 -21.42 -10.38
C GLU A 74 23.49 -20.94 -11.05
N LEU A 75 22.57 -21.87 -11.25
CA LEU A 75 21.21 -21.59 -11.68
C LEU A 75 20.57 -20.58 -10.71
N ASP A 76 19.89 -19.59 -11.28
CA ASP A 76 19.16 -18.58 -10.51
C ASP A 76 18.11 -19.28 -9.62
N PRO A 77 18.19 -19.21 -8.28
CA PRO A 77 17.35 -20.00 -7.38
C PRO A 77 15.84 -19.77 -7.57
N TRP A 78 15.47 -18.59 -8.05
CA TRP A 78 14.07 -18.25 -8.33
C TRP A 78 13.53 -18.86 -9.63
N LEU A 79 14.37 -19.45 -10.47
CA LEU A 79 13.93 -20.17 -11.66
C LEU A 79 13.71 -21.66 -11.39
N ALA A 80 14.05 -22.16 -10.20
CA ALA A 80 13.77 -23.54 -9.84
C ALA A 80 12.25 -23.81 -9.86
N PRO A 81 11.83 -25.00 -10.33
CA PRO A 81 10.42 -25.42 -10.20
C PRO A 81 9.94 -25.28 -8.76
N ASP A 82 8.70 -24.82 -8.60
CA ASP A 82 8.04 -24.64 -7.30
C ASP A 82 8.75 -23.69 -6.33
N ALA A 83 9.70 -22.89 -6.81
CA ALA A 83 10.53 -22.05 -5.96
C ALA A 83 9.75 -21.04 -5.10
N HIS A 84 8.55 -20.68 -5.54
CA HIS A 84 7.75 -19.62 -4.93
C HIS A 84 6.39 -20.12 -4.48
N GLY A 85 6.20 -21.43 -4.41
CA GLY A 85 4.90 -22.03 -4.13
C GLY A 85 3.82 -21.64 -5.14
N PRO A 86 2.53 -21.80 -4.79
CA PRO A 86 1.43 -21.49 -5.69
C PRO A 86 1.27 -19.98 -5.91
N GLY A 87 0.96 -19.56 -7.14
CA GLY A 87 0.45 -18.23 -7.45
C GLY A 87 -1.08 -18.13 -7.32
N LEU A 88 -1.66 -16.99 -7.71
CA LEU A 88 -3.11 -16.78 -7.67
C LEU A 88 -3.88 -17.73 -8.62
N GLU A 89 -3.24 -18.27 -9.64
CA GLU A 89 -3.82 -19.25 -10.55
C GLU A 89 -4.30 -20.51 -9.82
N ALA A 90 -3.63 -20.89 -8.72
CA ALA A 90 -4.01 -22.03 -7.90
C ALA A 90 -5.37 -21.82 -7.19
N LEU A 91 -5.84 -20.57 -7.09
CA LEU A 91 -7.14 -20.25 -6.49
C LEU A 91 -8.31 -20.70 -7.36
N THR A 92 -8.11 -20.85 -8.68
CA THR A 92 -9.21 -21.15 -9.62
C THR A 92 -9.78 -22.56 -9.46
N SER A 93 -9.01 -23.46 -8.86
CA SER A 93 -9.41 -24.85 -8.59
C SER A 93 -9.90 -25.10 -7.17
N LEU A 94 -9.93 -24.08 -6.32
CA LEU A 94 -10.39 -24.24 -4.94
C LEU A 94 -11.90 -24.33 -4.88
N SER A 95 -12.40 -25.30 -4.11
CA SER A 95 -13.79 -25.30 -3.69
C SER A 95 -14.01 -24.15 -2.71
N GLU A 96 -15.11 -23.42 -2.89
CA GLU A 96 -15.50 -22.35 -1.97
C GLU A 96 -15.75 -22.94 -0.56
N ASP A 97 -15.18 -22.31 0.46
CA ASP A 97 -15.42 -22.63 1.87
C ASP A 97 -15.97 -21.39 2.57
N LEU A 98 -17.27 -21.17 2.37
CA LEU A 98 -17.96 -19.98 2.82
C LEU A 98 -18.32 -20.08 4.30
N GLU A 99 -17.56 -19.37 5.14
CA GLU A 99 -17.91 -19.19 6.54
C GLU A 99 -18.71 -17.91 6.74
N GLU A 100 -19.80 -18.04 7.47
CA GLU A 100 -20.61 -16.89 7.81
C GLU A 100 -20.04 -16.14 9.02
N ARG A 101 -19.69 -14.88 8.79
CA ARG A 101 -19.13 -13.98 9.80
C ARG A 101 -20.15 -12.93 10.21
N ARG A 102 -20.11 -12.55 11.48
CA ARG A 102 -20.92 -11.48 12.06
C ARG A 102 -20.01 -10.46 12.70
N TRP A 103 -20.20 -9.20 12.35
CA TRP A 103 -19.58 -8.07 13.03
C TRP A 103 -20.64 -7.15 13.61
N ALA A 104 -20.34 -6.56 14.75
CA ALA A 104 -21.11 -5.51 15.36
C ALA A 104 -20.11 -4.52 15.96
N TRP A 105 -20.24 -3.24 15.62
CA TRP A 105 -19.26 -2.22 16.01
C TRP A 105 -19.93 -0.86 16.20
N GLU A 106 -19.25 0.02 16.93
CA GLU A 106 -19.65 1.40 17.09
C GLU A 106 -19.02 2.26 15.99
N ASP A 107 -19.83 2.98 15.23
CA ASP A 107 -19.31 3.92 14.23
C ASP A 107 -18.76 5.17 14.92
N VAL A 108 -17.45 5.16 15.18
CA VAL A 108 -16.73 6.22 15.89
C VAL A 108 -16.91 7.61 15.28
N ASN A 109 -17.21 7.68 13.98
CA ASN A 109 -17.41 8.92 13.23
C ASN A 109 -18.70 9.65 13.58
N THR A 110 -19.62 8.99 14.28
CA THR A 110 -20.91 9.53 14.69
C THR A 110 -20.98 9.89 16.18
N VAL A 111 -19.90 9.64 16.92
CA VAL A 111 -19.81 9.99 18.34
C VAL A 111 -19.81 11.52 18.47
N PRO A 112 -20.73 12.14 19.24
CA PRO A 112 -20.79 13.58 19.38
C PRO A 112 -19.63 14.09 20.26
N VAL A 113 -18.61 14.63 19.60
CA VAL A 113 -17.44 15.23 20.27
C VAL A 113 -17.76 16.66 20.68
N VAL A 114 -17.59 16.96 21.97
CA VAL A 114 -17.78 18.30 22.52
C VAL A 114 -16.55 19.17 22.24
N ARG A 115 -15.36 18.62 22.51
CA ARG A 115 -14.06 19.26 22.30
C ARG A 115 -12.93 18.23 22.25
N TRP A 116 -11.75 18.70 21.89
CA TRP A 116 -10.52 17.91 21.87
C TRP A 116 -9.52 18.52 22.85
N ASP A 117 -8.90 17.66 23.67
CA ASP A 117 -7.82 18.02 24.61
C ASP A 117 -6.54 17.31 24.18
N GLY A 118 -5.80 17.95 23.28
CA GLY A 118 -4.70 17.29 22.57
C GLY A 118 -5.23 16.08 21.81
N ASP A 119 -4.72 14.89 22.17
CA ASP A 119 -5.15 13.63 21.59
C ASP A 119 -6.36 12.98 22.28
N THR A 120 -6.93 13.65 23.29
CA THR A 120 -8.08 13.13 24.02
C THR A 120 -9.38 13.66 23.45
N ARG A 121 -10.27 12.75 23.07
CA ARG A 121 -11.64 13.07 22.65
C ARG A 121 -12.53 13.29 23.87
N VAL A 122 -13.09 14.49 24.02
CA VAL A 122 -14.05 14.80 25.09
C VAL A 122 -15.47 14.71 24.53
N VAL A 123 -16.26 13.77 25.07
CA VAL A 123 -17.64 13.50 24.68
C VAL A 123 -18.59 13.77 25.85
N LYS A 124 -19.90 13.96 25.59
CA LYS A 124 -20.88 14.02 26.68
C LYS A 124 -20.94 12.67 27.40
N PRO A 125 -21.14 12.62 28.73
CA PRO A 125 -21.36 11.36 29.44
C PRO A 125 -22.48 10.54 28.78
N GLY A 126 -22.21 9.26 28.53
CA GLY A 126 -23.15 8.34 27.87
C GLY A 126 -23.27 8.51 26.35
N ALA A 127 -22.56 9.45 25.73
CA ALA A 127 -22.51 9.57 24.28
C ALA A 127 -21.93 8.29 23.67
N ARG A 128 -22.64 7.75 22.68
CA ARG A 128 -22.20 6.63 21.86
C ARG A 128 -22.42 6.96 20.40
N GLY A 129 -21.57 6.40 19.56
CA GLY A 129 -21.76 6.33 18.14
C GLY A 129 -22.93 5.42 17.79
N ARG A 130 -23.32 5.50 16.53
CA ARG A 130 -24.28 4.62 15.88
C ARG A 130 -23.73 3.20 15.89
N MET A 131 -24.49 2.25 16.43
CA MET A 131 -24.17 0.83 16.34
C MET A 131 -24.52 0.30 14.94
N LEU A 132 -23.55 -0.35 14.30
CA LEU A 132 -23.70 -1.05 13.03
C LEU A 132 -23.52 -2.55 13.26
N SER A 133 -24.20 -3.37 12.48
CA SER A 133 -23.96 -4.81 12.48
C SER A 133 -24.26 -5.42 11.12
N VAL A 134 -23.38 -6.30 10.66
CA VAL A 134 -23.51 -7.01 9.39
C VAL A 134 -23.22 -8.50 9.57
N ARG A 135 -23.81 -9.29 8.69
CA ARG A 135 -23.63 -10.74 8.58
C ARG A 135 -23.39 -11.05 7.11
N THR A 136 -22.26 -11.69 6.79
CA THR A 136 -21.89 -12.04 5.41
C THR A 136 -21.04 -13.30 5.40
N ALA A 137 -21.00 -13.99 4.26
CA ALA A 137 -20.04 -15.06 4.04
C ALA A 137 -18.66 -14.50 3.68
N VAL A 138 -17.61 -15.19 4.13
CA VAL A 138 -16.20 -14.99 3.76
C VAL A 138 -15.66 -16.35 3.34
N ASP A 139 -15.00 -16.44 2.19
CA ASP A 139 -14.36 -17.68 1.73
C ASP A 139 -13.02 -17.86 2.47
N VAL A 140 -13.00 -18.75 3.46
CA VAL A 140 -11.81 -18.96 4.30
C VAL A 140 -10.75 -19.76 3.57
N SER A 141 -11.12 -20.76 2.76
CA SER A 141 -10.17 -21.53 1.96
C SER A 141 -9.42 -20.64 0.98
N ARG A 142 -10.14 -19.70 0.35
CA ARG A 142 -9.55 -18.68 -0.50
C ARG A 142 -8.67 -17.70 0.27
N ALA A 143 -9.07 -17.29 1.48
CA ALA A 143 -8.25 -16.42 2.33
C ALA A 143 -6.87 -17.05 2.62
N PHE A 144 -6.83 -18.32 3.04
CA PHE A 144 -5.59 -19.06 3.28
C PHE A 144 -4.73 -19.20 2.03
N ALA A 145 -5.37 -19.45 0.88
CA ALA A 145 -4.62 -19.64 -0.36
C ALA A 145 -4.08 -18.31 -0.93
N MET A 146 -4.81 -17.20 -0.81
CA MET A 146 -4.31 -15.87 -1.14
C MET A 146 -3.12 -15.49 -0.24
N GLU A 147 -3.21 -15.79 1.05
CA GLU A 147 -2.12 -15.53 1.99
C GLU A 147 -0.85 -16.34 1.64
N ARG A 148 -1.00 -17.60 1.20
CA ARG A 148 0.12 -18.41 0.67
C ARG A 148 0.64 -17.93 -0.67
N ALA A 149 -0.20 -17.32 -1.51
CA ALA A 149 0.23 -16.79 -2.80
C ALA A 149 1.07 -15.52 -2.63
N PHE A 150 0.77 -14.72 -1.62
CA PHE A 150 1.47 -13.49 -1.27
C PHE A 150 2.81 -13.72 -0.57
N GLY A 151 3.77 -12.83 -0.83
CA GLY A 151 5.10 -12.83 -0.21
C GLY A 151 6.12 -13.62 -1.01
N TYR A 152 7.37 -13.63 -0.55
CA TYR A 152 8.48 -14.22 -1.30
C TYR A 152 9.50 -14.90 -0.40
N ASP A 153 10.09 -16.00 -0.88
CA ASP A 153 11.20 -16.68 -0.22
C ASP A 153 12.49 -15.88 -0.44
N LEU A 154 12.94 -15.18 0.60
CA LEU A 154 14.06 -14.24 0.51
C LEU A 154 15.39 -14.94 0.26
N ASP A 155 15.55 -16.20 0.69
CA ASP A 155 16.77 -16.96 0.44
C ASP A 155 16.95 -17.25 -1.06
N ARG A 156 15.85 -17.16 -1.83
CA ARG A 156 15.85 -17.30 -3.30
C ARG A 156 15.96 -15.97 -4.03
N ALA A 157 15.91 -14.84 -3.33
CA ALA A 157 16.01 -13.50 -3.91
C ALA A 157 17.49 -13.03 -3.99
N VAL A 158 18.39 -13.83 -4.57
CA VAL A 158 19.83 -13.49 -4.63
C VAL A 158 20.30 -13.44 -6.07
N ILE A 159 20.55 -12.24 -6.62
CA ILE A 159 21.02 -12.11 -8.01
C ILE A 159 22.53 -12.27 -8.06
N ARG A 160 23.01 -13.30 -8.75
CA ARG A 160 24.43 -13.49 -9.06
C ARG A 160 24.68 -13.14 -10.53
N TYR A 161 25.73 -12.39 -10.83
CA TYR A 161 26.00 -11.93 -12.20
C TYR A 161 27.50 -11.77 -12.45
N GLN A 162 27.92 -11.81 -13.71
CA GLN A 162 29.29 -11.48 -14.12
C GLN A 162 29.35 -10.12 -14.82
N LEU A 163 28.35 -9.85 -15.65
CA LEU A 163 28.26 -8.66 -16.49
C LEU A 163 27.02 -7.84 -16.15
N ASP A 164 27.08 -6.52 -16.32
CA ASP A 164 25.95 -5.61 -16.06
C ASP A 164 24.72 -5.93 -16.92
N SER A 165 24.93 -6.42 -18.15
CA SER A 165 23.84 -6.87 -19.02
C SER A 165 23.10 -8.08 -18.47
N GLU A 166 23.82 -9.02 -17.85
CA GLU A 166 23.25 -10.17 -17.17
C GLU A 166 22.48 -9.73 -15.92
N LEU A 167 23.03 -8.81 -15.12
CA LEU A 167 22.34 -8.23 -13.97
C LEU A 167 21.00 -7.61 -14.37
N ALA A 168 20.97 -6.83 -15.45
CA ALA A 168 19.76 -6.22 -15.96
C ALA A 168 18.72 -7.28 -16.40
N GLN A 169 19.16 -8.33 -17.10
CA GLN A 169 18.29 -9.44 -17.51
C GLN A 169 17.73 -10.21 -16.31
N LYS A 170 18.57 -10.54 -15.33
CA LYS A 170 18.17 -11.27 -14.12
C LYS A 170 17.24 -10.45 -13.25
N ARG A 171 17.46 -9.13 -13.14
CA ARG A 171 16.51 -8.20 -12.50
C ARG A 171 15.14 -8.25 -13.16
N ALA A 172 15.08 -8.14 -14.49
CA ALA A 172 13.82 -8.20 -15.22
C ALA A 172 13.11 -9.57 -15.06
N SER A 173 13.88 -10.67 -15.07
CA SER A 173 13.35 -12.00 -14.81
C SER A 173 12.81 -12.13 -13.39
N LEU A 174 13.54 -11.65 -12.38
CA LEU A 174 13.12 -11.68 -10.99
C LEU A 174 11.87 -10.83 -10.79
N ASP A 175 11.80 -9.63 -11.38
CA ASP A 175 10.62 -8.76 -11.30
C ASP A 175 9.36 -9.47 -11.81
N ALA A 176 9.46 -10.21 -12.92
CA ALA A 176 8.35 -10.99 -13.45
C ALA A 176 7.90 -12.11 -12.49
N VAL A 177 8.82 -12.69 -11.72
CA VAL A 177 8.47 -13.66 -10.67
C VAL A 177 7.82 -12.95 -9.48
N LEU A 178 8.45 -11.91 -8.94
CA LEU A 178 7.96 -11.16 -7.78
C LEU A 178 6.53 -10.64 -7.99
N ALA A 179 6.24 -10.13 -9.19
CA ALA A 179 4.92 -9.59 -9.54
C ALA A 179 3.80 -10.63 -9.47
N ARG A 180 4.09 -11.93 -9.61
CA ARG A 180 3.10 -13.00 -9.46
C ARG A 180 2.71 -13.26 -7.99
N HIS A 181 3.53 -12.79 -7.05
CA HIS A 181 3.38 -13.01 -5.62
C HIS A 181 3.14 -11.73 -4.83
N GLY A 182 2.72 -10.65 -5.49
CA GLY A 182 2.42 -9.38 -4.84
C GLY A 182 3.66 -8.71 -4.23
N VAL A 183 4.84 -8.96 -4.80
CA VAL A 183 6.09 -8.33 -4.39
C VAL A 183 6.62 -7.50 -5.55
N GLN A 184 7.20 -6.35 -5.23
CA GLN A 184 7.85 -5.48 -6.20
C GLN A 184 9.25 -5.11 -5.74
N ARG A 185 10.16 -4.99 -6.70
CA ARG A 185 11.48 -4.43 -6.47
C ARG A 185 11.41 -2.91 -6.61
N ARG A 186 11.92 -2.18 -5.63
CA ARG A 186 12.08 -0.72 -5.64
C ARG A 186 13.55 -0.38 -5.62
N HIS A 187 13.92 0.67 -6.35
CA HIS A 187 15.28 1.18 -6.35
C HIS A 187 15.40 2.32 -5.34
N GLY A 188 16.35 2.22 -4.40
CA GLY A 188 16.65 3.24 -3.41
C GLY A 188 18.13 3.66 -3.44
N PRO A 189 18.53 4.68 -2.66
CA PRO A 189 19.91 5.13 -2.57
C PRO A 189 20.90 4.03 -2.17
N ASP A 190 20.46 3.07 -1.35
CA ASP A 190 21.27 1.98 -0.79
C ASP A 190 21.17 0.67 -1.61
N GLY A 191 20.54 0.76 -2.80
CA GLY A 191 20.34 -0.36 -3.72
C GLY A 191 18.88 -0.76 -3.88
N ASP A 192 18.68 -1.95 -4.44
CA ASP A 192 17.35 -2.51 -4.65
C ASP A 192 16.78 -3.08 -3.34
N VAL A 193 15.49 -2.84 -3.11
CA VAL A 193 14.74 -3.40 -1.99
C VAL A 193 13.49 -4.10 -2.53
N LEU A 194 13.09 -5.19 -1.89
CA LEU A 194 11.80 -5.83 -2.08
C LEU A 194 10.79 -5.20 -1.14
N ALA A 195 9.58 -4.95 -1.65
CA ALA A 195 8.49 -4.35 -0.92
C ALA A 195 7.16 -4.97 -1.37
N PRO A 196 6.10 -4.91 -0.54
CA PRO A 196 4.78 -5.34 -0.97
C PRO A 196 4.28 -4.51 -2.15
N ASP A 197 3.60 -5.17 -3.08
CA ASP A 197 2.82 -4.55 -4.13
C ASP A 197 1.37 -4.38 -3.67
N TYR A 198 1.10 -3.22 -3.06
CA TYR A 198 -0.23 -2.88 -2.55
C TYR A 198 -1.30 -2.88 -3.64
N GLU A 199 -0.96 -2.54 -4.90
CA GLU A 199 -1.94 -2.54 -5.99
C GLU A 199 -2.36 -3.97 -6.30
N TRP A 200 -1.39 -4.87 -6.41
CA TRP A 200 -1.66 -6.30 -6.57
C TRP A 200 -2.52 -6.83 -5.43
N MET A 201 -2.22 -6.49 -4.17
CA MET A 201 -2.98 -6.96 -3.01
C MET A 201 -4.45 -6.49 -3.04
N ILE A 202 -4.66 -5.22 -3.40
CA ILE A 202 -5.99 -4.62 -3.53
C ILE A 202 -6.76 -5.30 -4.68
N GLU A 203 -6.17 -5.35 -5.89
CA GLU A 203 -6.80 -5.91 -7.09
C GLU A 203 -7.15 -7.39 -6.92
N ALA A 204 -6.24 -8.18 -6.35
CA ALA A 204 -6.47 -9.60 -6.07
C ALA A 204 -7.63 -9.85 -5.09
N SER A 205 -7.98 -8.87 -4.26
CA SER A 205 -9.00 -9.00 -3.21
C SER A 205 -10.35 -8.37 -3.56
N LEU A 206 -10.47 -7.65 -4.68
CA LEU A 206 -11.66 -6.80 -4.93
C LEU A 206 -12.97 -7.60 -4.94
N GLU A 207 -12.99 -8.75 -5.61
CA GLU A 207 -14.20 -9.59 -5.69
C GLU A 207 -14.58 -10.15 -4.32
N ASP A 208 -13.59 -10.56 -3.53
CA ASP A 208 -13.79 -11.23 -2.26
C ASP A 208 -14.25 -10.28 -1.15
N VAL A 209 -13.77 -9.03 -1.15
CA VAL A 209 -14.17 -8.02 -0.16
C VAL A 209 -15.49 -7.32 -0.52
N ARG A 210 -15.92 -7.39 -1.79
CA ARG A 210 -17.09 -6.66 -2.30
C ARG A 210 -18.40 -6.99 -1.56
N PRO A 211 -18.73 -8.26 -1.23
CA PRO A 211 -19.93 -8.57 -0.45
C PRO A 211 -19.94 -7.85 0.91
N VAL A 212 -18.80 -7.83 1.60
CA VAL A 212 -18.64 -7.14 2.89
C VAL A 212 -18.82 -5.64 2.73
N ALA A 213 -18.15 -5.03 1.74
CA ALA A 213 -18.27 -3.59 1.45
C ALA A 213 -19.73 -3.18 1.18
N ARG A 214 -20.46 -3.96 0.39
CA ARG A 214 -21.89 -3.73 0.12
C ARG A 214 -22.74 -3.86 1.38
N ALA A 215 -22.49 -4.87 2.21
CA ALA A 215 -23.23 -5.09 3.45
C ALA A 215 -23.01 -3.95 4.45
N VAL A 216 -21.76 -3.51 4.65
CA VAL A 216 -21.42 -2.39 5.52
C VAL A 216 -22.10 -1.11 5.03
N LEU A 217 -22.01 -0.80 3.74
CA LEU A 217 -22.61 0.40 3.17
C LEU A 217 -24.15 0.39 3.28
N ALA A 218 -24.77 -0.77 3.03
CA ALA A 218 -26.21 -0.92 3.15
C ALA A 218 -26.68 -0.74 4.60
N GLU A 219 -25.97 -1.29 5.58
CA GLU A 219 -26.27 -1.08 7.00
C GLU A 219 -26.08 0.38 7.41
N ALA A 220 -24.96 1.02 7.02
CA ALA A 220 -24.71 2.43 7.31
C ALA A 220 -25.85 3.32 6.80
N ARG A 221 -26.27 3.14 5.53
CA ARG A 221 -27.38 3.89 4.92
C ARG A 221 -28.71 3.64 5.62
N ARG A 222 -28.99 2.39 6.01
CA ARG A 222 -30.20 2.00 6.76
C ARG A 222 -30.25 2.70 8.12
N ARG A 223 -29.09 2.87 8.76
CA ARG A 223 -28.92 3.58 10.04
C ARG A 223 -28.79 5.10 9.89
N GLY A 224 -29.00 5.62 8.68
CA GLY A 224 -29.10 7.06 8.42
C GLY A 224 -27.80 7.71 7.98
N ALA A 225 -26.76 6.96 7.59
CA ALA A 225 -25.60 7.56 6.92
C ALA A 225 -26.03 8.25 5.62
N ARG A 226 -25.57 9.48 5.40
CA ARG A 226 -25.87 10.26 4.20
C ARG A 226 -24.61 10.88 3.61
N GLY A 227 -24.42 10.64 2.32
CA GLY A 227 -23.32 11.22 1.56
C GLY A 227 -21.98 10.52 1.80
N LEU A 228 -21.01 10.88 0.96
CA LEU A 228 -19.77 10.13 0.82
C LEU A 228 -18.96 10.05 2.12
N ARG A 229 -18.91 11.12 2.92
CA ARG A 229 -18.11 11.15 4.15
C ARG A 229 -18.63 10.19 5.21
N GLU A 230 -19.95 10.17 5.44
CA GLU A 230 -20.54 9.28 6.44
C GLU A 230 -20.51 7.82 5.97
N GLU A 231 -20.74 7.59 4.67
CA GLU A 231 -20.64 6.26 4.06
C GLU A 231 -19.22 5.68 4.15
N PHE A 232 -18.21 6.50 3.84
CA PHE A 232 -16.81 6.11 4.01
C PHE A 232 -16.41 5.97 5.49
N GLY A 233 -16.95 6.82 6.37
CA GLY A 233 -16.76 6.71 7.82
C GLY A 233 -17.15 5.34 8.37
N ALA A 234 -18.25 4.76 7.87
CA ALA A 234 -18.65 3.41 8.25
C ALA A 234 -17.62 2.33 7.86
N PHE A 235 -16.90 2.50 6.74
CA PHE A 235 -15.81 1.60 6.37
C PHE A 235 -14.60 1.77 7.28
N ALA A 236 -14.23 3.02 7.57
CA ALA A 236 -13.13 3.31 8.48
C ALA A 236 -13.38 2.72 9.87
N SER A 237 -14.57 2.93 10.45
CA SER A 237 -14.90 2.40 11.78
C SER A 237 -15.03 0.87 11.80
N PHE A 238 -15.51 0.26 10.71
CA PHE A 238 -15.54 -1.20 10.57
C PHE A 238 -14.12 -1.79 10.62
N VAL A 239 -13.18 -1.21 9.89
CA VAL A 239 -11.79 -1.67 9.86
C VAL A 239 -11.07 -1.42 11.20
N GLN A 240 -11.35 -0.30 11.87
CA GLN A 240 -10.81 0.01 13.19
C GLN A 240 -11.21 -1.01 14.27
N GLU A 241 -12.43 -1.58 14.18
CA GLU A 241 -12.94 -2.59 15.12
C GLU A 241 -12.20 -3.92 15.04
N LEU A 242 -11.53 -4.23 13.93
CA LEU A 242 -10.74 -5.47 13.83
C LEU A 242 -9.72 -5.51 14.97
N ARG A 243 -9.30 -6.72 15.38
CA ARG A 243 -8.27 -6.86 16.43
C ARG A 243 -6.90 -6.54 15.88
N TYR A 244 -6.07 -5.85 16.66
CA TYR A 244 -4.70 -5.58 16.23
C TYR A 244 -3.90 -6.86 16.39
N GLY A 245 -3.19 -7.25 15.34
CA GLY A 245 -2.43 -8.49 15.31
C GLY A 245 -1.44 -8.49 14.17
N GLU A 246 -0.30 -9.11 14.40
CA GLU A 246 0.77 -9.25 13.40
C GLU A 246 0.35 -10.22 12.29
N SER A 247 1.02 -10.10 11.14
CA SER A 247 0.87 -11.05 10.03
C SER A 247 1.20 -12.47 10.50
N PRO A 248 0.40 -13.48 10.14
CA PRO A 248 0.62 -14.85 10.56
C PRO A 248 1.88 -15.43 9.90
N GLU A 249 2.52 -16.38 10.60
CA GLU A 249 3.42 -17.33 9.96
C GLU A 249 2.58 -18.48 9.38
N VAL A 250 2.48 -18.54 8.05
CA VAL A 250 1.72 -19.59 7.35
C VAL A 250 2.56 -20.87 7.16
N GLY A 251 3.82 -20.86 7.60
CA GLY A 251 4.73 -22.01 7.55
C GLY A 251 5.24 -22.34 6.14
N ASP A 252 5.13 -21.41 5.18
CA ASP A 252 5.56 -21.58 3.79
C ASP A 252 6.91 -20.93 3.48
N GLY A 253 7.62 -20.43 4.50
CA GLY A 253 8.94 -19.80 4.37
C GLY A 253 8.95 -18.43 3.70
N LYS A 254 7.78 -17.89 3.32
CA LYS A 254 7.70 -16.59 2.64
C LYS A 254 7.73 -15.43 3.62
N HIS A 255 8.51 -14.40 3.26
CA HIS A 255 8.45 -13.10 3.89
C HIS A 255 7.29 -12.28 3.33
N ARG A 256 6.51 -11.70 4.24
CA ARG A 256 5.27 -10.96 3.94
C ARG A 256 5.36 -9.48 4.29
N PHE A 257 6.55 -8.98 4.58
CA PHE A 257 6.81 -7.58 4.88
C PHE A 257 6.01 -7.00 6.05
N GLY A 258 5.51 -7.86 6.95
CA GLY A 258 4.77 -7.49 8.15
C GLY A 258 3.25 -7.31 7.97
N LEU A 259 2.69 -7.63 6.80
CA LEU A 259 1.26 -7.43 6.50
C LEU A 259 0.61 -8.67 5.89
N SER A 260 -0.71 -8.72 5.91
CA SER A 260 -1.54 -9.81 5.37
C SER A 260 -2.48 -9.34 4.27
N MET A 261 -3.07 -10.29 3.54
CA MET A 261 -4.05 -10.01 2.50
C MET A 261 -5.37 -9.48 3.09
N PRO A 262 -6.09 -8.58 2.40
CA PRO A 262 -7.40 -8.07 2.85
C PRO A 262 -8.41 -9.16 3.21
N LEU A 263 -8.48 -10.23 2.41
CA LEU A 263 -9.40 -11.33 2.69
C LEU A 263 -9.02 -12.11 3.96
N TRP A 264 -7.72 -12.23 4.25
CA TRP A 264 -7.23 -12.81 5.50
C TRP A 264 -7.76 -12.03 6.70
N ALA A 265 -7.65 -10.70 6.67
CA ALA A 265 -8.10 -9.84 7.76
C ALA A 265 -9.62 -9.97 8.03
N LEU A 266 -10.43 -10.17 6.99
CA LEU A 266 -11.85 -10.45 7.13
C LEU A 266 -12.12 -11.86 7.69
N ALA A 267 -11.35 -12.85 7.25
CA ALA A 267 -11.50 -14.24 7.70
C ALA A 267 -11.13 -14.42 9.17
N THR A 268 -10.09 -13.74 9.65
CA THR A 268 -9.60 -13.88 11.03
C THR A 268 -10.10 -12.79 11.98
N GLY A 269 -10.57 -11.67 11.46
CA GLY A 269 -10.92 -10.49 12.24
C GLY A 269 -9.69 -9.79 12.85
N THR A 270 -8.49 -9.97 12.27
CA THR A 270 -7.23 -9.40 12.75
C THR A 270 -6.48 -8.67 11.65
N GLY A 271 -5.69 -7.67 12.00
CA GLY A 271 -4.75 -7.05 11.08
C GLY A 271 -3.93 -5.94 11.74
N ASP A 272 -2.72 -5.74 11.26
CA ASP A 272 -1.81 -4.66 11.66
C ASP A 272 -2.19 -3.34 10.96
N CYS A 273 -1.38 -2.29 11.15
CA CYS A 273 -1.68 -0.98 10.56
C CYS A 273 -1.67 -1.01 9.02
N ASP A 274 -0.74 -1.75 8.41
CA ASP A 274 -0.62 -1.90 6.96
C ASP A 274 -1.80 -2.69 6.39
N THR A 275 -2.07 -3.88 6.95
CA THR A 275 -3.17 -4.76 6.52
C THR A 275 -4.52 -4.05 6.56
N ARG A 276 -4.78 -3.29 7.63
CA ARG A 276 -6.03 -2.54 7.77
C ARG A 276 -6.16 -1.40 6.77
N ALA A 277 -5.07 -0.66 6.51
CA ALA A 277 -5.08 0.39 5.49
C ALA A 277 -5.36 -0.19 4.09
N VAL A 278 -4.73 -1.32 3.76
CA VAL A 278 -4.98 -2.04 2.49
C VAL A 278 -6.41 -2.58 2.44
N LEU A 279 -6.95 -3.13 3.53
CA LEU A 279 -8.35 -3.57 3.60
C LEU A 279 -9.32 -2.41 3.38
N LEU A 280 -9.10 -1.27 4.04
CA LEU A 280 -9.94 -0.07 3.86
C LEU A 280 -9.95 0.40 2.40
N ALA A 281 -8.77 0.45 1.76
CA ALA A 281 -8.65 0.78 0.34
C ALA A 281 -9.38 -0.24 -0.56
N SER A 282 -9.24 -1.53 -0.26
CA SER A 282 -9.90 -2.62 -1.00
C SER A 282 -11.42 -2.55 -0.89
N LEU A 283 -11.97 -2.33 0.31
CA LEU A 283 -13.41 -2.15 0.53
C LEU A 283 -13.95 -0.96 -0.28
N ALA A 284 -13.30 0.21 -0.19
CA ALA A 284 -13.71 1.41 -0.92
C ALA A 284 -13.65 1.21 -2.44
N ARG A 285 -12.56 0.61 -2.95
CA ARG A 285 -12.36 0.38 -4.39
C ARG A 285 -13.30 -0.68 -4.96
N SER A 286 -13.56 -1.76 -4.22
CA SER A 286 -14.39 -2.90 -4.68
C SER A 286 -15.81 -2.51 -5.12
N ILE A 287 -16.31 -1.37 -4.61
CA ILE A 287 -17.63 -0.80 -4.95
C ILE A 287 -17.54 0.61 -5.56
N GLY A 288 -16.33 1.11 -5.84
CA GLY A 288 -16.10 2.44 -6.43
C GLY A 288 -16.59 3.60 -5.56
N LEU A 289 -16.47 3.52 -4.23
CA LEU A 289 -16.99 4.53 -3.30
C LEU A 289 -16.19 5.85 -3.39
N CYS A 290 -14.87 5.77 -3.18
CA CYS A 290 -13.94 6.88 -3.37
C CYS A 290 -12.52 6.37 -3.59
N GLU A 291 -11.62 7.31 -3.90
CA GLU A 291 -10.20 7.04 -3.95
C GLU A 291 -9.60 6.97 -2.55
N VAL A 292 -8.70 6.02 -2.31
CA VAL A 292 -8.00 5.84 -1.02
C VAL A 292 -6.53 5.60 -1.30
N HIS A 293 -5.65 6.39 -0.69
CA HIS A 293 -4.19 6.26 -0.79
C HIS A 293 -3.64 5.69 0.50
N LEU A 294 -2.52 4.97 0.40
CA LEU A 294 -1.77 4.51 1.58
C LEU A 294 -0.69 5.54 1.90
N VAL A 295 -0.65 5.96 3.16
CA VAL A 295 0.24 7.00 3.64
C VAL A 295 1.02 6.43 4.82
N ARG A 296 2.35 6.56 4.77
CA ARG A 296 3.23 6.10 5.83
C ARG A 296 3.91 7.27 6.49
N ASP A 297 4.12 7.17 7.79
CA ASP A 297 5.00 8.08 8.51
C ASP A 297 6.48 7.82 8.13
N ALA A 298 7.26 8.88 7.88
CA ALA A 298 8.67 8.79 7.45
C ALA A 298 9.57 8.13 8.49
N ASP A 299 9.17 8.13 9.77
CA ASP A 299 9.90 7.41 10.83
C ASP A 299 9.51 5.91 10.90
N HIS A 300 8.76 5.43 9.89
CA HIS A 300 8.56 4.04 9.49
C HIS A 300 7.70 3.12 10.37
N ALA A 301 7.09 3.58 11.46
CA ALA A 301 6.36 2.68 12.37
C ALA A 301 4.83 2.57 12.15
N HIS A 302 4.24 3.34 11.24
CA HIS A 302 2.77 3.41 11.16
C HIS A 302 2.25 3.74 9.76
N MET A 303 1.27 2.95 9.30
CA MET A 303 0.53 3.18 8.05
C MET A 303 -0.87 3.71 8.34
N LEU A 304 -1.27 4.67 7.53
CA LEU A 304 -2.55 5.35 7.52
C LEU A 304 -3.17 5.23 6.13
N ALA A 305 -4.44 5.61 6.02
CA ALA A 305 -5.08 5.84 4.73
C ALA A 305 -5.35 7.34 4.51
N ALA A 306 -5.53 7.74 3.25
CA ALA A 306 -5.99 9.07 2.88
C ALA A 306 -7.08 8.98 1.81
N ALA A 307 -8.27 9.52 2.09
CA ALA A 307 -9.45 9.33 1.24
C ALA A 307 -9.86 10.61 0.51
N ALA A 308 -10.31 10.46 -0.74
CA ALA A 308 -10.88 11.54 -1.55
C ALA A 308 -12.35 11.77 -1.19
N ILE A 309 -12.58 12.45 -0.06
CA ILE A 309 -13.90 12.73 0.51
C ILE A 309 -14.06 14.22 0.86
N PRO A 310 -15.28 14.73 1.09
CA PRO A 310 -15.49 16.13 1.47
C PRO A 310 -14.69 16.50 2.73
N VAL A 311 -13.89 17.57 2.62
CA VAL A 311 -13.06 18.09 3.71
C VAL A 311 -13.90 18.92 4.67
N LEU A 312 -13.72 18.71 5.97
CA LEU A 312 -14.32 19.51 7.03
C LEU A 312 -13.26 20.38 7.73
N LYS A 313 -13.74 21.42 8.42
CA LYS A 313 -12.87 22.31 9.21
C LYS A 313 -12.11 21.50 10.27
N GLY A 314 -10.78 21.59 10.23
CA GLY A 314 -9.90 20.92 11.19
C GLY A 314 -9.47 19.51 10.78
N ASP A 315 -9.87 19.04 9.59
CA ASP A 315 -9.34 17.80 9.03
C ASP A 315 -7.82 17.89 8.82
N LYS A 316 -7.15 16.78 9.13
CA LYS A 316 -5.79 16.52 8.68
C LYS A 316 -5.84 15.96 7.26
N ILE A 317 -4.99 16.51 6.40
CA ILE A 317 -5.04 16.25 4.96
C ILE A 317 -3.62 16.05 4.41
N VAL A 318 -3.52 15.32 3.30
CA VAL A 318 -2.32 15.23 2.47
C VAL A 318 -2.64 15.71 1.05
N ARG A 319 -1.61 16.15 0.31
CA ARG A 319 -1.77 16.69 -1.04
C ARG A 319 -0.89 16.01 -2.11
N PRO A 320 -0.97 14.69 -2.28
CA PRO A 320 -0.21 14.03 -3.35
C PRO A 320 -0.65 14.56 -4.72
N ALA A 321 0.31 14.99 -5.54
CA ALA A 321 0.07 15.55 -6.87
C ALA A 321 -1.02 16.65 -6.91
N GLY A 322 -1.09 17.50 -5.87
CA GLY A 322 -2.04 18.60 -5.77
C GLY A 322 -3.48 18.20 -5.39
N ARG A 323 -3.76 16.91 -5.18
CA ARG A 323 -5.09 16.41 -4.82
C ARG A 323 -5.27 16.42 -3.31
N THR A 324 -6.33 17.03 -2.81
CA THR A 324 -6.59 17.05 -1.36
C THR A 324 -7.28 15.77 -0.92
N LEU A 325 -6.65 15.03 0.00
CA LEU A 325 -7.17 13.81 0.61
C LEU A 325 -7.22 13.96 2.12
N VAL A 326 -8.27 13.42 2.75
CA VAL A 326 -8.47 13.45 4.20
C VAL A 326 -7.79 12.25 4.83
N LEU A 327 -6.94 12.46 5.84
CA LEU A 327 -6.26 11.38 6.56
C LEU A 327 -7.25 10.57 7.40
N VAL A 328 -6.97 9.27 7.48
CA VAL A 328 -7.78 8.27 8.16
C VAL A 328 -6.84 7.34 8.92
N GLU A 329 -6.96 7.35 10.24
CA GLU A 329 -6.33 6.36 11.11
C GLU A 329 -7.14 5.05 11.04
N THR A 330 -6.48 3.91 10.86
CA THR A 330 -7.13 2.59 10.72
C THR A 330 -6.95 1.69 11.93
N THR A 331 -6.10 2.10 12.87
CA THR A 331 -5.65 1.26 13.98
C THR A 331 -6.33 1.65 15.29
N ASP A 332 -6.41 2.96 15.53
CA ASP A 332 -7.06 3.55 16.68
C ASP A 332 -8.44 4.12 16.30
N HIS A 333 -9.33 4.27 17.29
CA HIS A 333 -10.70 4.77 17.11
C HIS A 333 -10.76 6.29 16.93
N TRP A 334 -10.14 6.80 15.87
CA TRP A 334 -10.20 8.21 15.49
C TRP A 334 -11.27 8.45 14.43
N PRO A 335 -12.05 9.54 14.54
CA PRO A 335 -12.91 9.96 13.45
C PRO A 335 -12.09 10.30 12.19
N VAL A 336 -12.65 10.04 11.02
CA VAL A 336 -12.14 10.46 9.73
C VAL A 336 -11.75 11.95 9.76
N GLY A 337 -10.54 12.25 9.28
CA GLY A 337 -9.93 13.59 9.31
C GLY A 337 -9.18 13.91 10.60
N ARG A 338 -9.12 12.99 11.56
CA ARG A 338 -8.29 13.11 12.77
C ARG A 338 -7.30 11.96 12.84
N VAL A 339 -6.11 12.29 13.30
CA VAL A 339 -5.00 11.37 13.61
C VAL A 339 -4.34 11.87 14.88
N ALA A 340 -3.65 10.97 15.60
CA ALA A 340 -2.91 11.35 16.79
C ALA A 340 -1.84 12.41 16.50
N SER A 341 -1.56 13.29 17.45
CA SER A 341 -0.60 14.39 17.32
C SER A 341 0.82 13.95 16.96
N ARG A 342 1.19 12.72 17.35
CA ARG A 342 2.45 12.07 16.95
C ARG A 342 2.58 11.90 15.44
N THR A 343 1.46 11.84 14.72
CA THR A 343 1.40 11.75 13.26
C THR A 343 1.65 13.14 12.67
N GLN A 344 2.91 13.45 12.38
CA GLN A 344 3.32 14.79 11.92
C GLN A 344 3.20 14.91 10.39
N GLY A 345 2.40 15.88 9.93
CA GLY A 345 2.04 16.04 8.51
C GLY A 345 3.21 16.23 7.54
N ASP A 346 4.28 16.91 7.96
CA ASP A 346 5.44 17.20 7.10
C ASP A 346 6.32 15.95 6.86
N ARG A 347 6.07 14.88 7.61
CA ARG A 347 6.78 13.59 7.53
C ARG A 347 5.94 12.50 6.86
N LEU A 348 4.73 12.82 6.40
CA LEU A 348 3.88 11.82 5.75
C LEU A 348 4.30 11.61 4.29
N GLN A 349 4.68 10.37 3.99
CA GLN A 349 5.01 9.93 2.64
C GLN A 349 3.81 9.18 2.07
N THR A 350 3.32 9.61 0.91
CA THR A 350 2.32 8.81 0.18
C THR A 350 3.04 7.64 -0.48
N VAL A 351 2.79 6.43 0.00
CA VAL A 351 3.49 5.21 -0.44
C VAL A 351 2.79 4.58 -1.63
N PHE A 352 1.49 4.82 -1.76
CA PHE A 352 0.67 4.26 -2.83
C PHE A 352 -0.48 5.19 -3.25
N LEU A 353 -0.63 5.39 -4.56
CA LEU A 353 -1.72 6.15 -5.17
C LEU A 353 -2.70 5.16 -5.81
N ALA A 354 -3.72 4.71 -5.08
CA ALA A 354 -4.77 3.87 -5.68
C ALA A 354 -5.58 4.74 -6.64
N SER A 355 -5.31 4.68 -7.94
CA SER A 355 -6.14 5.39 -8.91
C SER A 355 -7.46 4.63 -9.08
N THR A 356 -8.60 5.30 -8.99
CA THR A 356 -9.85 4.68 -9.47
C THR A 356 -9.81 4.59 -11.00
N ALA A 357 -10.47 3.59 -11.59
CA ALA A 357 -10.60 3.50 -13.06
C ALA A 357 -11.20 4.78 -13.69
N ALA A 358 -11.99 5.55 -12.92
CA ALA A 358 -12.50 6.87 -13.31
C ALA A 358 -11.38 7.92 -13.40
N SER A 359 -10.47 7.96 -12.41
CA SER A 359 -9.25 8.79 -12.45
C SER A 359 -8.32 8.38 -13.59
N ALA A 360 -8.09 7.08 -13.82
CA ALA A 360 -7.26 6.58 -14.92
C ALA A 360 -7.83 6.95 -16.31
N ARG A 361 -9.16 6.92 -16.48
CA ARG A 361 -9.82 7.40 -17.72
C ARG A 361 -9.72 8.91 -17.89
N ALA A 362 -9.75 9.69 -16.80
CA ALA A 362 -9.60 11.14 -16.86
C ALA A 362 -8.17 11.56 -17.24
N THR A 363 -7.14 10.92 -16.69
CA THR A 363 -5.74 11.15 -17.09
C THR A 363 -5.45 10.66 -18.50
N ALA A 364 -5.97 9.50 -18.92
CA ALA A 364 -5.83 9.03 -20.30
C ALA A 364 -6.49 9.98 -21.32
N ARG A 365 -7.62 10.61 -20.95
CA ARG A 365 -8.31 11.59 -21.81
C ARG A 365 -7.63 12.96 -21.82
N ALA A 366 -6.92 13.33 -20.76
CA ALA A 366 -6.09 14.54 -20.70
C ALA A 366 -4.73 14.37 -21.40
N ALA A 367 -4.21 13.13 -21.47
CA ALA A 367 -2.96 12.80 -22.15
C ALA A 367 -3.14 12.42 -23.63
N ALA A 368 -4.38 12.23 -24.09
CA ALA A 368 -4.67 12.00 -25.50
C ALA A 368 -4.45 13.31 -26.29
N PRO A 369 -3.62 13.34 -27.36
CA PRO A 369 -3.54 14.49 -28.23
C PRO A 369 -4.92 14.77 -28.82
N ALA A 370 -5.30 16.05 -28.85
CA ALA A 370 -6.58 16.48 -29.42
C ALA A 370 -6.74 15.89 -30.82
N ALA A 371 -7.68 14.97 -30.98
CA ALA A 371 -7.98 14.39 -32.28
C ALA A 371 -8.37 15.55 -33.23
N PRO A 372 -7.84 15.59 -34.46
CA PRO A 372 -8.25 16.59 -35.43
C PRO A 372 -9.76 16.46 -35.63
N SER A 373 -10.45 17.60 -35.54
CA SER A 373 -11.88 17.74 -35.72
C SER A 373 -12.31 17.15 -37.06
N ALA A 374 -12.76 15.90 -37.04
CA ALA A 374 -13.40 15.27 -38.17
C ALA A 374 -14.69 16.02 -38.47
N SER A 375 -14.79 16.56 -39.69
CA SER A 375 -16.00 17.19 -40.20
C SER A 375 -17.21 16.25 -40.06
N PRO A 376 -18.41 16.80 -39.80
CA PRO A 376 -19.61 15.99 -39.64
C PRO A 376 -19.89 15.21 -40.95
N PRO A 377 -20.32 13.94 -40.86
CA PRO A 377 -20.65 13.16 -42.04
C PRO A 377 -21.91 13.73 -42.70
N ALA A 378 -21.88 13.75 -44.04
CA ALA A 378 -23.01 14.12 -44.87
C ALA A 378 -24.24 13.22 -44.58
N PRO A 379 -25.47 13.76 -44.71
CA PRO A 379 -26.69 13.02 -44.39
C PRO A 379 -26.86 11.85 -45.35
N SER A 380 -26.92 10.64 -44.78
CA SER A 380 -27.28 9.42 -45.52
C SER A 380 -28.79 9.41 -45.77
N GLY A 381 -29.17 9.06 -47.00
CA GLY A 381 -30.55 9.04 -47.48
C GLY A 381 -31.46 8.04 -46.74
N PRO A 382 -32.77 8.06 -47.08
CA PRO A 382 -33.80 7.37 -46.31
C PRO A 382 -33.64 5.84 -46.37
N ARG A 383 -33.56 5.22 -45.18
CA ARG A 383 -33.65 3.76 -45.03
C ARG A 383 -35.11 3.29 -45.14
N PRO A 384 -35.36 2.11 -45.74
CA PRO A 384 -36.71 1.54 -45.84
C PRO A 384 -37.23 1.08 -44.48
N SER A 385 -38.51 1.40 -44.22
CA SER A 385 -39.27 1.00 -43.03
C SER A 385 -39.35 -0.52 -42.90
N ALA A 386 -38.69 -1.07 -41.89
CA ALA A 386 -38.92 -2.44 -41.45
C ALA A 386 -40.22 -2.50 -40.61
N MET A 387 -41.13 -3.39 -41.03
CA MET A 387 -42.37 -3.73 -40.33
C MET A 387 -42.10 -4.14 -38.88
N ARG A 388 -42.74 -3.44 -37.94
CA ARG A 388 -42.84 -3.85 -36.54
C ARG A 388 -43.76 -5.06 -36.42
N VAL A 389 -43.23 -6.14 -35.85
CA VAL A 389 -44.03 -7.25 -35.31
C VAL A 389 -44.67 -6.77 -34.00
N PRO A 390 -45.99 -6.98 -33.79
CA PRO A 390 -46.66 -6.60 -32.55
C PRO A 390 -46.27 -7.54 -31.39
N PRO A 391 -46.22 -7.03 -30.15
CA PRO A 391 -45.90 -7.84 -28.97
C PRO A 391 -47.04 -8.81 -28.62
N PRO A 392 -46.72 -9.99 -28.07
CA PRO A 392 -47.72 -10.95 -27.62
C PRO A 392 -48.49 -10.46 -26.39
N ALA A 393 -49.75 -10.90 -26.29
CA ALA A 393 -50.71 -10.52 -25.27
C ALA A 393 -50.29 -10.94 -23.85
N PRO A 394 -50.68 -10.18 -22.80
CA PRO A 394 -50.39 -10.52 -21.41
C PRO A 394 -51.20 -11.72 -20.93
N ALA A 395 -50.55 -12.62 -20.19
CA ALA A 395 -51.15 -13.78 -19.55
C ALA A 395 -52.13 -13.37 -18.41
N PRO A 396 -53.20 -14.16 -18.18
CA PRO A 396 -54.24 -13.84 -17.21
C PRO A 396 -53.76 -13.98 -15.76
N ARG A 397 -54.16 -13.01 -14.93
CA ARG A 397 -53.97 -12.97 -13.48
C ARG A 397 -54.92 -13.96 -12.80
N THR A 398 -54.38 -14.96 -12.10
CA THR A 398 -55.15 -15.78 -11.17
C THR A 398 -55.16 -15.13 -9.79
N SER A 399 -56.33 -14.62 -9.40
CA SER A 399 -56.65 -14.29 -8.02
C SER A 399 -56.93 -15.56 -7.22
N ALA A 400 -56.28 -15.75 -6.08
CA ALA A 400 -56.77 -16.65 -5.05
C ALA A 400 -56.52 -16.03 -3.68
N ARG A 401 -57.63 -15.56 -3.11
CA ARG A 401 -57.81 -15.11 -1.73
C ARG A 401 -58.27 -16.35 -0.95
N SER A 402 -57.59 -16.73 0.12
CA SER A 402 -58.14 -17.63 1.13
C SER A 402 -57.34 -17.56 2.43
N THR A 403 -57.84 -16.78 3.37
CA THR A 403 -57.83 -17.09 4.81
C THR A 403 -58.95 -18.10 5.07
N PRO A 404 -58.83 -19.03 6.06
CA PRO A 404 -59.18 -18.66 7.44
C PRO A 404 -58.39 -19.37 8.58
N ALA A 405 -58.41 -18.67 9.72
CA ALA A 405 -58.39 -19.07 11.14
C ALA A 405 -57.99 -20.51 11.58
N ARG A 406 -57.03 -20.58 12.50
CA ARG A 406 -57.30 -20.78 13.94
C ARG A 406 -56.18 -20.20 14.80
#